data_AF-A0A953RPA2-F1
#
_entry.id   AF-A0A953RPA2-F1
#
_cell.length_a   1.000
_cell.length_b   1.000
_cell.length_c   1.000
_cell.angle_alpha   90.00
_cell.angle_beta   90.00
_cell.angle_gamma   90.00
#
_symmetry.space_group_name_H-M   'P 1'
#
loop_
_entity.id
_entity.type
_entity.pdbx_description
1 polymer ?
#
loop_
_entity_poly.entity_id
_entity_poly.type
_entity_poly.pdbx_seq_one_letter_code
_entity_poly.pdbx_strand_id
1 'polypeptide(L)'
;GKYDIKFLARENVSGKMGTYQTKFVVPDLTAETRFLPISSVVLSSQRMDMSSAVFSAQRDKRLEAANPLIEDGKKLIPSVTRVFNKNQDMYVYLQAYEPAAENTEPLVATVSFIRGKVKTFETAPLQVTAGLDAKSKALPLKFDVPLGKLVPGKYTCQVNVFNPSAQKFAFWRREVMVVQ
;
A
#
# COMPACT_ATOMS: atom_id res chain seq x y z
N GLY A 1 6.22 16.94 1.11
CA GLY A 1 7.71 16.89 1.20
C GLY A 1 8.23 15.51 1.57
N LYS A 2 9.56 15.36 1.70
CA LYS A 2 10.22 14.14 2.22
C LYS A 2 10.35 14.25 3.74
N TYR A 3 10.03 13.19 4.47
CA TYR A 3 10.01 13.19 5.93
C TYR A 3 10.67 11.92 6.47
N ASP A 4 11.22 12.05 7.68
CA ASP A 4 11.70 10.94 8.49
C ASP A 4 10.84 10.87 9.75
N ILE A 5 10.30 9.70 10.07
CA ILE A 5 9.59 9.45 11.32
C ILE A 5 10.41 8.50 12.19
N LYS A 6 10.51 8.82 13.47
CA LYS A 6 11.20 8.02 14.49
C LYS A 6 10.23 7.71 15.63
N PHE A 7 10.02 6.43 15.88
CA PHE A 7 9.26 5.91 17.00
C PHE A 7 10.22 5.40 18.06
N LEU A 8 9.96 5.78 19.31
CA LEU A 8 10.59 5.22 20.49
C LEU A 8 9.51 4.50 21.29
N ALA A 9 9.62 3.19 21.41
CA ALA A 9 8.69 2.38 22.18
C ALA A 9 9.42 1.87 23.43
N ARG A 10 8.78 2.01 24.59
CA ARG A 10 9.24 1.41 25.85
C ARG A 10 8.19 0.42 26.32
N GLU A 11 8.61 -0.82 26.56
CA GLU A 11 7.74 -1.81 27.20
C GLU A 11 7.61 -1.50 28.70
N ASN A 12 6.39 -1.52 29.24
CA ASN A 12 6.13 -1.20 30.65
C ASN A 12 6.47 -2.34 31.62
N VAL A 13 6.75 -3.55 31.15
CA VAL A 13 7.10 -4.69 32.00
C VAL A 13 8.60 -4.70 32.30
N SER A 14 9.44 -4.82 31.27
CA SER A 14 10.90 -4.95 31.43
C SER A 14 11.65 -3.61 31.33
N GLY A 15 10.96 -2.54 30.90
CA GLY A 15 11.57 -1.25 30.62
C GLY A 15 12.44 -1.23 29.36
N LYS A 16 12.50 -2.32 28.58
CA LYS A 16 13.23 -2.37 27.31
C LYS A 16 12.72 -1.32 26.34
N MET A 17 13.65 -0.67 25.67
CA MET A 17 13.36 0.39 24.70
C MET A 17 13.78 -0.06 23.30
N GLY A 18 12.90 0.15 22.34
CA GLY A 18 13.14 -0.06 20.91
C GLY A 18 12.99 1.24 20.15
N THR A 19 13.86 1.46 19.17
CA THR A 19 13.75 2.59 18.23
C THR A 19 13.45 2.05 16.85
N TYR A 20 12.48 2.66 16.16
CA TYR A 20 12.21 2.42 14.75
C TYR A 20 12.24 3.75 14.00
N GLN A 21 12.95 3.80 12.87
CA GLN A 21 13.00 5.00 12.02
C GLN A 21 12.74 4.61 10.57
N THR A 22 11.91 5.39 9.88
CA THR A 22 11.63 5.18 8.46
C THR A 22 11.43 6.51 7.74
N LYS A 23 11.70 6.52 6.43
CA LYS A 23 11.51 7.67 5.55
C LYS A 23 10.21 7.52 4.76
N PHE A 24 9.48 8.60 4.56
CA PHE A 24 8.29 8.64 3.70
C PHE A 24 8.19 9.96 2.94
N VAL A 25 7.33 9.98 1.93
CA VAL A 25 7.09 11.16 1.10
C VAL A 25 5.61 11.48 1.14
N VAL A 26 5.27 12.73 1.42
CA VAL A 26 3.93 13.28 1.18
C VAL A 26 4.01 14.05 -0.13
N PRO A 27 3.27 13.64 -1.18
CA PRO A 27 3.26 14.38 -2.42
C PRO A 27 2.67 15.78 -2.23
N ASP A 28 3.16 16.75 -3.01
CA ASP A 28 2.48 18.03 -3.16
C ASP A 28 1.38 17.86 -4.20
N LEU A 29 0.14 18.10 -3.80
CA LEU A 29 -1.05 17.95 -4.64
C LEU A 29 -1.48 19.28 -5.28
N THR A 30 -0.85 20.39 -4.91
CA THR A 30 -1.16 21.73 -5.43
C THR A 30 -0.32 22.09 -6.65
N ALA A 31 0.90 21.54 -6.73
CA ALA A 31 1.78 21.72 -7.87
C ALA A 31 1.45 20.74 -9.00
N GLU A 32 1.43 21.23 -10.23
CA GLU A 32 1.35 20.34 -11.38
C GLU A 32 2.65 19.54 -11.50
N THR A 33 2.52 18.21 -11.38
CA THR A 33 3.65 17.29 -11.46
C THR A 33 3.55 16.41 -12.69
N ARG A 34 4.71 16.07 -13.27
CA ARG A 34 4.85 15.14 -14.40
C ARG A 34 4.52 13.70 -14.02
N PHE A 35 4.59 13.37 -12.74
CA PHE A 35 4.35 12.03 -12.22
C PHE A 35 2.96 11.96 -11.58
N LEU A 36 2.37 10.77 -11.55
CA LEU A 36 1.13 10.54 -10.82
C LEU A 36 1.43 10.55 -9.31
N PRO A 37 0.85 11.44 -8.51
CA PRO A 37 1.07 11.43 -7.07
C PRO A 37 0.42 10.18 -6.46
N ILE A 38 1.18 9.43 -5.66
CA ILE A 38 0.68 8.25 -4.94
C ILE A 38 1.00 8.34 -3.45
N SER A 39 0.19 7.68 -2.63
CA SER A 39 0.48 7.44 -1.22
C SER A 39 1.67 6.50 -1.07
N SER A 40 2.12 6.34 0.18
CA SER A 40 2.98 5.20 0.51
C SER A 40 2.27 3.89 0.14
N VAL A 41 3.05 2.94 -0.40
CA VAL A 41 2.56 1.59 -0.70
C VAL A 41 2.62 0.75 0.57
N VAL A 42 1.48 0.17 0.93
CA VAL A 42 1.32 -0.75 2.05
C VAL A 42 1.31 -2.17 1.52
N LEU A 43 2.24 -2.98 2.03
CA LEU A 43 2.24 -4.43 1.81
C LEU A 43 1.73 -5.12 3.06
N SER A 44 0.93 -6.16 2.90
CA SER A 44 0.34 -6.91 4.00
C SER A 44 0.21 -8.39 3.66
N SER A 45 0.24 -9.25 4.68
CA SER A 45 -0.08 -10.68 4.57
C SER A 45 -1.41 -11.03 5.26
N GLN A 46 -2.09 -10.05 5.86
CA GLN A 46 -3.23 -10.31 6.75
C GLN A 46 -4.31 -9.23 6.61
N ARG A 47 -5.56 -9.69 6.54
CA ARG A 47 -6.76 -8.89 6.76
C ARG A 47 -7.44 -9.44 8.02
N MET A 48 -7.73 -8.56 8.97
CA MET A 48 -8.38 -8.92 10.23
C MET A 48 -9.82 -8.42 10.23
N ASP A 49 -10.75 -9.26 10.64
CA ASP A 49 -12.14 -8.84 10.81
C ASP A 49 -12.25 -7.91 12.02
N MET A 50 -12.87 -6.74 11.85
CA MET A 50 -13.02 -5.75 12.91
C MET A 50 -13.93 -6.25 14.04
N SER A 51 -14.83 -7.20 13.76
CA SER A 51 -15.65 -7.84 14.79
C SER A 51 -14.82 -8.71 15.76
N SER A 52 -13.65 -9.20 15.30
CA SER A 52 -12.71 -9.99 16.08
C SER A 52 -11.65 -9.15 16.82
N ALA A 53 -11.64 -7.83 16.65
CA ALA A 53 -10.67 -6.94 17.28
C ALA A 53 -11.01 -6.71 18.76
N VAL A 54 -10.49 -7.57 19.64
CA VAL A 54 -10.70 -7.54 21.11
C VAL A 54 -10.13 -6.28 21.79
N PHE A 55 -9.39 -5.42 21.06
CA PHE A 55 -8.80 -4.19 21.59
C PHE A 55 -8.92 -3.03 20.59
N SER A 56 -10.12 -2.44 20.45
CA SER A 56 -10.25 -1.11 19.85
C SER A 56 -9.90 -0.04 20.91
N ALA A 57 -8.65 0.43 20.90
CA ALA A 57 -8.27 1.62 21.67
C ALA A 57 -8.98 2.90 21.16
N GLN A 58 -9.54 2.86 19.93
CA GLN A 58 -10.31 3.94 19.33
C GLN A 58 -11.81 3.73 19.54
N ARG A 59 -12.43 4.59 20.35
CA ARG A 59 -13.89 4.65 20.58
C ARG A 59 -14.64 5.49 19.54
N ASP A 60 -13.94 6.16 18.63
CA ASP A 60 -14.55 7.09 17.67
C ASP A 60 -14.79 6.43 16.30
N LYS A 61 -16.05 6.09 16.03
CA LYS A 61 -16.50 5.50 14.75
C LYS A 61 -16.15 6.35 13.53
N ARG A 62 -15.98 7.67 13.69
CA ARG A 62 -15.60 8.56 12.57
C ARG A 62 -14.16 8.36 12.13
N LEU A 63 -13.25 8.08 13.07
CA LEU A 63 -11.85 7.82 12.76
C LEU A 63 -11.66 6.47 12.07
N GLU A 64 -12.45 5.47 12.47
CA GLU A 64 -12.46 4.15 11.81
C GLU A 64 -12.99 4.27 10.37
N ALA A 65 -14.07 5.02 10.15
CA ALA A 65 -14.63 5.25 8.81
C ALA A 65 -13.69 6.03 7.88
N ALA A 66 -12.82 6.89 8.44
CA ALA A 66 -11.83 7.64 7.68
C ALA A 66 -10.52 6.85 7.43
N ASN A 67 -10.38 5.64 8.00
CA ASN A 67 -9.15 4.87 7.90
C ASN A 67 -9.07 4.16 6.54
N PRO A 68 -8.11 4.51 5.66
CA PRO A 68 -7.99 3.90 4.33
C PRO A 68 -7.64 2.40 4.36
N LEU A 69 -7.18 1.89 5.50
CA LEU A 69 -6.83 0.47 5.68
C LEU A 69 -8.01 -0.38 6.15
N ILE A 70 -9.20 0.21 6.31
CA ILE A 70 -10.41 -0.49 6.70
C ILE A 70 -11.39 -0.47 5.54
N GLU A 71 -11.83 -1.65 5.12
CA GLU A 71 -12.82 -1.82 4.08
C GLU A 71 -13.65 -3.07 4.36
N ASP A 72 -14.96 -3.00 4.12
CA ASP A 72 -15.90 -4.12 4.32
C ASP A 72 -15.79 -4.77 5.71
N GLY A 73 -15.53 -3.94 6.74
CA GLY A 73 -15.35 -4.41 8.11
C GLY A 73 -14.05 -5.19 8.33
N LYS A 74 -13.11 -5.22 7.37
CA LYS A 74 -11.81 -5.85 7.48
C LYS A 74 -10.70 -4.80 7.48
N LYS A 75 -9.77 -4.93 8.42
CA LYS A 75 -8.59 -4.09 8.54
C LYS A 75 -7.38 -4.77 7.92
N LEU A 76 -6.73 -4.09 7.00
CA LEU A 76 -5.45 -4.49 6.44
C LEU A 76 -4.35 -4.26 7.48
N ILE A 77 -3.57 -5.31 7.80
CA ILE A 77 -2.48 -5.23 8.78
C ILE A 77 -1.14 -5.10 8.04
N PRO A 78 -0.47 -3.95 8.06
CA PRO A 78 0.78 -3.76 7.34
C PRO A 78 1.88 -4.72 7.81
N SER A 79 2.62 -5.31 6.87
CA SER A 79 3.80 -6.13 7.16
C SER A 79 5.06 -5.26 7.15
N VAL A 80 5.73 -5.19 8.30
CA VAL A 80 6.99 -4.43 8.44
C VAL A 80 8.20 -5.28 8.04
N THR A 81 8.12 -6.60 8.22
CA THR A 81 9.22 -7.54 7.93
C THR A 81 9.46 -7.72 6.44
N ARG A 82 8.44 -7.45 5.60
CA ARG A 82 8.47 -7.67 4.14
C ARG A 82 8.77 -9.12 3.77
N VAL A 83 8.42 -10.05 4.65
CA VAL A 83 8.52 -11.49 4.46
C VAL A 83 7.11 -12.03 4.26
N PHE A 84 6.90 -12.77 3.18
CA PHE A 84 5.59 -13.28 2.78
C PHE A 84 5.66 -14.79 2.53
N ASN A 85 4.68 -15.53 3.06
CA ASN A 85 4.56 -16.97 2.83
C ASN A 85 3.98 -17.22 1.44
N LYS A 86 4.58 -18.10 0.65
CA LYS A 86 4.10 -18.37 -0.72
C LYS A 86 2.72 -19.04 -0.78
N ASN A 87 2.26 -19.64 0.31
CA ASN A 87 0.95 -20.27 0.43
C ASN A 87 -0.14 -19.29 0.89
N GLN A 88 0.20 -18.00 1.00
CA GLN A 88 -0.72 -16.92 1.33
C GLN A 88 -0.66 -15.84 0.25
N ASP A 89 -1.76 -15.12 0.09
CA ASP A 89 -1.79 -13.94 -0.75
C ASP A 89 -1.07 -12.78 -0.06
N MET A 90 -0.33 -12.01 -0.87
CA MET A 90 0.15 -10.70 -0.46
C MET A 90 -0.86 -9.66 -0.90
N TYR A 91 -1.25 -8.80 0.04
CA TYR A 91 -2.10 -7.66 -0.24
C TYR A 91 -1.26 -6.42 -0.46
N VAL A 92 -1.60 -5.67 -1.52
CA VAL A 92 -1.00 -4.36 -1.80
C VAL A 92 -2.09 -3.30 -1.77
N TYR A 93 -1.85 -2.23 -1.01
CA TYR A 93 -2.71 -1.07 -0.95
C TYR A 93 -1.92 0.21 -1.19
N LEU A 94 -2.48 1.09 -2.00
CA LEU A 94 -2.02 2.47 -2.19
C LEU A 94 -3.19 3.33 -2.67
N GLN A 95 -3.04 4.64 -2.59
CA GLN A 95 -3.93 5.59 -3.23
C GLN A 95 -3.17 6.36 -4.30
N ALA A 96 -3.79 6.57 -5.45
CA ALA A 96 -3.36 7.58 -6.41
C ALA A 96 -4.21 8.85 -6.20
N TYR A 97 -3.63 10.01 -6.44
CA TYR A 97 -4.33 11.29 -6.28
C TYR A 97 -4.52 11.98 -7.62
N GLU A 98 -5.75 12.45 -7.86
CA GLU A 98 -6.17 13.18 -9.05
C GLU A 98 -6.65 14.58 -8.64
N PRO A 99 -5.75 15.47 -8.19
CA PRO A 99 -6.14 16.70 -7.49
C PRO A 99 -6.98 17.66 -8.35
N ALA A 100 -6.78 17.64 -9.67
CA ALA A 100 -7.51 18.49 -10.61
C ALA A 100 -8.75 17.81 -11.22
N ALA A 101 -8.99 16.54 -10.92
CA ALA A 101 -10.06 15.78 -11.56
C ALA A 101 -11.42 16.06 -10.90
N GLU A 102 -12.41 16.39 -11.72
CA GLU A 102 -13.81 16.51 -11.30
C GLU A 102 -14.49 15.15 -11.23
N ASN A 103 -14.19 14.27 -12.20
CA ASN A 103 -14.64 12.89 -12.29
C ASN A 103 -13.44 11.95 -12.25
N THR A 104 -13.65 10.67 -11.95
CA THR A 104 -12.58 9.67 -11.98
C THR A 104 -11.91 9.62 -13.34
N GLU A 105 -10.60 9.86 -13.40
CA GLU A 105 -9.81 9.51 -14.57
C GLU A 105 -9.43 8.01 -14.47
N PRO A 106 -9.47 7.25 -15.58
CA PRO A 106 -9.10 5.85 -15.53
C PRO A 106 -7.65 5.66 -15.07
N LEU A 107 -7.42 4.67 -14.20
CA LEU A 107 -6.08 4.23 -13.81
C LEU A 107 -5.89 2.76 -14.19
N VAL A 108 -4.68 2.43 -14.65
CA VAL A 108 -4.23 1.06 -14.89
C VAL A 108 -3.02 0.79 -14.01
N ALA A 109 -3.06 -0.28 -13.22
CA ALA A 109 -1.99 -0.61 -12.30
C ALA A 109 -1.62 -2.10 -12.32
N THR A 110 -0.36 -2.41 -12.05
CA THR A 110 0.16 -3.79 -11.96
C THR A 110 1.12 -3.95 -10.80
N VAL A 111 1.21 -5.18 -10.29
CA VAL A 111 2.25 -5.58 -9.33
C VAL A 111 3.13 -6.64 -9.99
N SER A 112 4.43 -6.37 -10.05
CA SER A 112 5.43 -7.24 -10.67
C SER A 112 6.47 -7.69 -9.65
N PHE A 113 6.91 -8.95 -9.75
CA PHE A 113 8.04 -9.47 -8.99
C PHE A 113 9.21 -9.69 -9.92
N ILE A 114 10.36 -9.13 -9.56
CA ILE A 114 11.58 -9.14 -10.36
C ILE A 114 12.69 -9.80 -9.55
N ARG A 115 13.35 -10.80 -10.13
CA ARG A 115 14.53 -11.45 -9.56
C ARG A 115 15.74 -11.15 -10.44
N GLY A 116 16.68 -10.36 -9.91
CA GLY A 116 17.77 -9.82 -10.72
C GLY A 116 17.23 -8.85 -11.79
N LYS A 117 17.31 -9.25 -13.07
CA LYS A 117 16.80 -8.48 -14.21
C LYS A 117 15.56 -9.10 -14.86
N VAL A 118 15.08 -10.24 -14.35
CA VAL A 118 13.97 -10.99 -14.94
C VAL A 118 12.70 -10.72 -14.15
N LYS A 119 11.64 -10.27 -14.85
CA LYS A 119 10.28 -10.21 -14.30
C LYS A 119 9.74 -11.63 -14.26
N THR A 120 9.65 -12.21 -13.07
CA THR A 120 9.24 -13.61 -12.85
C THR A 120 7.74 -13.76 -12.69
N PHE A 121 7.04 -12.68 -12.33
CA PHE A 121 5.59 -12.66 -12.16
C PHE A 121 5.07 -11.23 -12.36
N GLU A 122 3.84 -11.13 -12.85
CA GLU A 122 3.06 -9.90 -12.91
C GLU A 122 1.59 -10.23 -12.73
N THR A 123 0.86 -9.39 -11.99
CA THR A 123 -0.59 -9.52 -11.86
C THR A 123 -1.28 -9.18 -13.17
N ALA A 124 -2.54 -9.60 -13.31
CA ALA A 124 -3.42 -8.97 -14.29
C ALA A 124 -3.49 -7.45 -14.03
N PRO A 125 -3.66 -6.61 -15.08
CA PRO A 125 -3.86 -5.18 -14.89
C PRO A 125 -5.14 -4.91 -14.10
N LEU A 126 -5.00 -4.13 -13.02
CA LEU A 126 -6.12 -3.56 -12.31
C LEU A 126 -6.54 -2.28 -13.04
N GLN A 127 -7.78 -2.23 -13.51
CA GLN A 127 -8.38 -1.02 -14.06
C GLN A 127 -9.31 -0.40 -13.03
N VAL A 128 -9.11 0.88 -12.72
CA VAL A 128 -9.97 1.65 -11.82
C VAL A 128 -10.57 2.79 -12.62
N THR A 129 -11.90 2.79 -12.74
CA THR A 129 -12.66 3.78 -13.53
C THR A 129 -13.70 4.53 -12.71
N ALA A 130 -13.79 4.25 -11.40
CA ALA A 130 -14.72 4.89 -10.48
C ALA A 130 -14.14 4.91 -9.05
N GLY A 131 -14.81 5.60 -8.13
CA GLY A 131 -14.45 5.61 -6.72
C GLY A 131 -13.53 6.75 -6.29
N LEU A 132 -13.48 7.85 -7.08
CA LEU A 132 -12.74 9.05 -6.71
C LEU A 132 -13.39 9.67 -5.47
N ASP A 133 -12.62 9.78 -4.38
CA ASP A 133 -13.10 10.45 -3.18
C ASP A 133 -13.25 11.96 -3.42
N ALA A 134 -14.44 12.51 -3.14
CA ALA A 134 -14.76 13.89 -3.47
C ALA A 134 -13.90 14.92 -2.71
N LYS A 135 -13.41 14.58 -1.51
CA LYS A 135 -12.68 15.49 -0.63
C LYS A 135 -11.18 15.39 -0.83
N SER A 136 -10.64 14.17 -0.77
CA SER A 136 -9.21 13.88 -0.84
C SER A 136 -8.72 13.70 -2.27
N LYS A 137 -9.63 13.57 -3.25
CA LYS A 137 -9.31 13.27 -4.65
C LYS A 137 -8.43 12.03 -4.79
N ALA A 138 -8.62 11.07 -3.88
CA ALA A 138 -7.89 9.83 -3.82
C ALA A 138 -8.66 8.70 -4.50
N LEU A 139 -7.94 7.87 -5.25
CA LEU A 139 -8.42 6.62 -5.82
C LEU A 139 -7.66 5.45 -5.18
N PRO A 140 -8.33 4.59 -4.40
CA PRO A 140 -7.68 3.45 -3.80
C PRO A 140 -7.40 2.35 -4.83
N LEU A 141 -6.19 1.80 -4.79
CA LEU A 141 -5.70 0.73 -5.64
C LEU A 141 -5.36 -0.47 -4.75
N LYS A 142 -5.92 -1.63 -5.10
CA LYS A 142 -5.92 -2.82 -4.24
C LYS A 142 -5.56 -4.05 -5.06
N PHE A 143 -4.61 -4.83 -4.56
CA PHE A 143 -4.24 -6.08 -5.19
C PHE A 143 -4.25 -7.21 -4.17
N ASP A 144 -4.84 -8.32 -4.58
CA ASP A 144 -4.69 -9.62 -3.95
C ASP A 144 -3.72 -10.40 -4.83
N VAL A 145 -2.49 -10.57 -4.35
CA VAL A 145 -1.37 -11.07 -5.15
C VAL A 145 -1.04 -12.50 -4.75
N PRO A 146 -1.42 -13.50 -5.57
CA PRO A 146 -1.12 -14.90 -5.27
C PRO A 146 0.37 -15.18 -5.45
N LEU A 147 1.01 -15.65 -4.37
CA LEU A 147 2.46 -15.91 -4.35
C LEU A 147 2.84 -17.35 -4.70
N GLY A 148 1.87 -18.27 -4.85
CA GLY A 148 2.13 -19.71 -4.98
C GLY A 148 3.04 -20.11 -6.15
N LYS A 149 3.02 -19.31 -7.23
CA LYS A 149 3.87 -19.51 -8.42
C LYS A 149 5.32 -19.03 -8.23
N LEU A 150 5.59 -18.25 -7.19
CA LEU A 150 6.94 -17.77 -6.89
C LEU A 150 7.74 -18.86 -6.17
N VAL A 151 9.00 -18.98 -6.55
CA VAL A 151 9.98 -19.78 -5.82
C VAL A 151 10.45 -18.97 -4.59
N PRO A 152 10.63 -19.58 -3.42
CA PRO A 152 11.19 -18.88 -2.27
C PRO A 152 12.51 -18.15 -2.58
N GLY A 153 12.67 -16.95 -2.02
CA GLY A 153 13.84 -16.10 -2.24
C GLY A 153 13.54 -14.60 -2.21
N LYS A 154 14.58 -13.81 -2.52
CA LYS A 154 14.48 -12.34 -2.57
C LYS A 154 13.94 -11.88 -3.93
N TYR A 155 13.04 -10.91 -3.89
CA TYR A 155 12.50 -10.24 -5.09
C TYR A 155 12.47 -8.74 -4.89
N THR A 156 12.57 -8.01 -6.00
CA THR A 156 12.07 -6.63 -6.07
C THR A 156 10.59 -6.69 -6.42
N CYS A 157 9.74 -6.27 -5.48
CA CYS A 157 8.33 -5.99 -5.72
C CYS A 157 8.23 -4.59 -6.33
N GLN A 158 7.58 -4.49 -7.49
CA GLN A 158 7.33 -3.24 -8.19
C GLN A 158 5.82 -3.03 -8.34
N VAL A 159 5.33 -1.86 -7.95
CA VAL A 159 3.97 -1.41 -8.27
C VAL A 159 4.07 -0.37 -9.36
N ASN A 160 3.31 -0.53 -10.44
CA ASN A 160 3.16 0.46 -11.50
C ASN A 160 1.74 1.00 -11.48
N VAL A 161 1.60 2.31 -11.67
CA VAL A 161 0.30 2.97 -11.85
C VAL A 161 0.43 3.93 -13.01
N PHE A 162 -0.52 3.87 -13.93
CA PHE A 162 -0.57 4.70 -15.13
C PHE A 162 -1.96 5.30 -15.28
N ASN A 163 -2.00 6.62 -15.46
CA ASN A 163 -3.18 7.34 -15.89
C ASN A 163 -3.04 7.66 -17.39
N PRO A 164 -3.76 6.97 -18.29
CA PRO A 164 -3.71 7.21 -19.73
C PRO A 164 -4.22 8.59 -20.14
N SER A 165 -5.22 9.15 -19.45
CA SER A 165 -5.84 10.43 -19.78
C SER A 165 -4.85 11.59 -19.57
N ALA A 166 -4.20 11.61 -18.41
CA ALA A 166 -3.21 12.61 -18.05
C ALA A 166 -1.79 12.27 -18.55
N GLN A 167 -1.59 11.08 -19.12
CA GLN A 167 -0.28 10.51 -19.48
C GLN A 167 0.74 10.52 -18.32
N LYS A 168 0.25 10.36 -17.08
CA LYS A 168 1.07 10.35 -15.87
C LYS A 168 1.30 8.93 -15.39
N PHE A 169 2.47 8.70 -14.81
CA PHE A 169 2.82 7.41 -14.24
C PHE A 169 3.47 7.55 -12.87
N ALA A 170 3.33 6.51 -12.07
CA ALA A 170 4.07 6.30 -10.85
C ALA A 170 4.61 4.87 -10.83
N PHE A 171 5.77 4.70 -10.23
CA PHE A 171 6.26 3.37 -9.88
C PHE A 171 6.87 3.38 -8.49
N TRP A 172 6.72 2.26 -7.80
CA TRP A 172 7.31 2.03 -6.50
C TRP A 172 8.05 0.71 -6.54
N ARG A 173 9.23 0.65 -5.92
CA ARG A 173 10.04 -0.57 -5.84
C ARG A 173 10.54 -0.78 -4.43
N ARG A 174 10.44 -2.02 -3.94
CA ARG A 174 11.08 -2.46 -2.70
C ARG A 174 11.43 -3.93 -2.73
N GLU A 175 12.45 -4.28 -1.96
CA GLU A 175 12.78 -5.69 -1.72
C GLU A 175 11.76 -6.34 -0.79
N VAL A 176 11.42 -7.58 -1.13
CA VAL A 176 10.57 -8.49 -0.35
C VAL A 176 11.18 -9.89 -0.34
N MET A 177 10.87 -10.67 0.70
CA MET A 177 11.21 -12.08 0.80
C MET A 177 9.97 -12.92 0.59
N VAL A 178 10.07 -13.94 -0.26
CA VAL A 178 9.08 -15.02 -0.32
C VAL A 178 9.67 -16.24 0.39
N VAL A 179 8.94 -16.79 1.35
CA VAL A 179 9.32 -18.00 2.10
C VAL A 179 8.30 -19.11 1.85
N GLN A 180 8.67 -20.33 2.26
CA GLN A 180 7.83 -21.53 2.13
C GLN A 180 6.56 -21.42 2.94
#